data_AF-A0AAV0S6Q5-F1
#
_entry.id   AF-A0AAV0S6Q5-F1
#
_cell.length_a   1.000
_cell.length_b   1.000
_cell.length_c   1.000
_cell.angle_alpha   90.00
_cell.angle_beta   90.00
_cell.angle_gamma   90.00
#
_symmetry.space_group_name_H-M   'P 1'
#
loop_
_entity.id
_entity.type
_entity.pdbx_description
1 polymer ?
#
loop_
_entity_poly.entity_id
_entity_poly.type
_entity_poly.pdbx_seq_one_letter_code
_entity_poly.pdbx_strand_id
1 'polypeptide(L)'
;VSKESIDSVDEEKRSVSYSVIEGDLLKYYCSFKGHIVVAPKEEGCLVKWTCEYERVSDDVEVPHVIKDFVVKNFKEVDELALAA
;
A
#
# COMPACT_ATOMS: atom_id res chain seq x y z
N VAL A 1 -12.49 -6.96 3.31
CA VAL A 1 -11.66 -7.39 2.17
C VAL A 1 -11.91 -6.41 1.04
N SER A 2 -10.86 -5.79 0.49
CA SER A 2 -10.92 -4.87 -0.65
C SER A 2 -10.71 -5.62 -1.96
N LYS A 3 -11.24 -5.08 -3.06
CA LYS A 3 -10.84 -5.42 -4.42
C LYS A 3 -9.94 -4.32 -4.94
N GLU A 4 -8.81 -4.70 -5.48
CA GLU A 4 -7.77 -3.79 -5.96
C GLU A 4 -7.49 -4.04 -7.43
N SER A 5 -7.19 -2.96 -8.15
CA SER A 5 -6.71 -2.99 -9.53
C SER A 5 -5.27 -2.52 -9.55
N ILE A 6 -4.41 -3.23 -10.28
CA ILE A 6 -3.04 -2.78 -10.55
C ILE A 6 -3.13 -1.70 -11.63
N ASP A 7 -2.64 -0.50 -11.31
CA ASP A 7 -2.65 0.63 -12.23
C ASP A 7 -1.35 0.69 -13.04
N SER A 8 -0.23 0.34 -12.41
CA SER A 8 1.07 0.30 -13.07
C SER A 8 2.05 -0.63 -12.37
N VAL A 9 2.96 -1.18 -13.17
CA VAL A 9 4.13 -1.95 -12.73
C VAL A 9 5.32 -1.41 -13.48
N ASP A 10 6.38 -1.08 -12.75
CA ASP A 10 7.67 -0.66 -13.29
C ASP A 10 8.74 -1.58 -12.69
N GLU A 11 9.17 -2.56 -13.47
CA GLU A 11 10.16 -3.56 -13.04
C GLU A 11 11.55 -2.95 -12.82
N GLU A 12 11.94 -1.98 -13.66
CA GLU A 12 13.23 -1.29 -13.55
C GLU A 12 13.34 -0.51 -12.25
N LYS A 13 12.27 0.23 -11.90
CA LYS A 13 12.20 0.98 -10.63
C LYS A 13 11.72 0.14 -9.46
N ARG A 14 11.35 -1.14 -9.70
CA ARG A 14 10.76 -2.05 -8.71
C ARG A 14 9.60 -1.38 -7.97
N SER A 15 8.65 -0.85 -8.73
CA SER A 15 7.49 -0.15 -8.18
C SER A 15 6.18 -0.65 -8.75
N VAL A 16 5.15 -0.61 -7.91
CA VAL A 16 3.78 -1.00 -8.26
C VAL A 16 2.83 0.06 -7.71
N SER A 17 1.85 0.46 -8.52
CA SER A 17 0.76 1.32 -8.08
C SER A 17 -0.56 0.58 -8.24
N TYR A 18 -1.48 0.76 -7.30
CA TYR A 18 -2.77 0.11 -7.31
C TYR A 18 -3.87 1.01 -6.76
N SER A 19 -5.08 0.83 -7.27
CA SER A 19 -6.28 1.54 -6.80
C SER A 19 -7.25 0.56 -6.17
N VAL A 20 -7.86 0.96 -5.05
CA VAL A 20 -8.98 0.22 -4.46
C VAL A 20 -10.23 0.54 -5.26
N ILE A 21 -10.83 -0.50 -5.85
CA ILE A 21 -12.01 -0.37 -6.73
C ILE A 21 -13.29 -0.90 -6.08
N GLU A 22 -13.17 -1.66 -4.98
CA GLU A 22 -14.31 -2.14 -4.20
C GLU A 22 -13.89 -2.39 -2.75
N GLY A 23 -14.83 -2.28 -1.81
CA GLY A 23 -14.65 -2.65 -0.41
C GLY A 23 -14.95 -1.51 0.57
N ASP A 24 -14.89 -1.83 1.86
CA ASP A 24 -15.27 -0.90 2.93
C ASP A 24 -14.43 0.38 2.97
N LEU A 25 -13.22 0.34 2.43
CA LEU A 25 -12.35 1.51 2.39
C LEU A 25 -12.97 2.65 1.60
N LEU A 26 -13.72 2.34 0.53
CA LEU A 26 -14.39 3.34 -0.31
C LEU A 26 -15.60 4.00 0.36
N LYS A 27 -16.03 3.49 1.53
CA LYS A 27 -17.04 4.17 2.36
C LYS A 27 -16.47 5.37 3.12
N TYR A 28 -15.14 5.41 3.30
CA TYR A 28 -14.43 6.47 4.01
C TYR A 28 -13.61 7.34 3.08
N TYR A 29 -13.11 6.77 1.97
CA TYR A 29 -12.31 7.48 0.99
C TYR A 29 -12.91 7.31 -0.42
N CYS A 30 -13.35 8.40 -1.07
CA CYS A 30 -13.86 8.41 -2.44
C CYS A 30 -12.89 7.74 -3.43
N SER A 31 -11.60 7.99 -3.22
CA SER A 31 -10.52 7.33 -3.93
C SER A 31 -9.44 6.93 -2.93
N PHE A 32 -8.83 5.77 -3.17
CA PHE A 32 -7.69 5.31 -2.41
C PHE A 32 -6.72 4.58 -3.33
N LYS A 33 -5.51 5.10 -3.44
CA LYS A 33 -4.45 4.60 -4.29
C LYS A 33 -3.20 4.36 -3.48
N GLY A 34 -2.62 3.17 -3.59
CA GLY A 34 -1.37 2.81 -2.95
C GLY A 34 -0.23 2.76 -3.97
N HIS A 35 0.96 3.13 -3.52
CA HIS A 35 2.19 3.09 -4.29
C HIS A 35 3.27 2.40 -3.46
N ILE A 36 3.88 1.38 -4.03
CA ILE A 36 4.96 0.60 -3.43
C ILE A 36 6.21 0.81 -4.26
N VAL A 37 7.33 1.10 -3.59
CA VAL A 37 8.66 1.14 -4.20
C VAL A 37 9.61 0.32 -3.34
N VAL A 38 10.36 -0.59 -3.96
CA VAL A 38 11.39 -1.38 -3.28
C VAL A 38 12.76 -0.90 -3.72
N ALA A 39 13.40 -0.09 -2.86
CA ALA A 39 14.73 0.45 -3.14
C ALA A 39 15.82 -0.43 -2.51
N PRO A 40 16.87 -0.81 -3.27
CA PRO A 40 17.99 -1.58 -2.71
C PRO A 40 18.78 -0.76 -1.68
N LYS A 41 19.37 -1.44 -0.71
CA LYS A 41 20.33 -0.89 0.27
C LYS A 41 21.59 -1.76 0.29
N GLU A 42 22.63 -1.33 1.02
CA GLU A 42 23.85 -2.13 1.23
C GLU A 42 23.52 -3.52 1.81
N GLU A 43 22.63 -3.55 2.80
CA GLU A 43 22.04 -4.77 3.34
C GLU A 43 20.51 -4.70 3.22
N GLY A 44 19.92 -5.74 2.61
CA GLY A 44 18.48 -5.84 2.40
C GLY A 44 17.90 -4.79 1.44
N CYS A 45 16.66 -4.38 1.69
CA CYS A 45 15.93 -3.41 0.89
C CYS A 45 15.13 -2.44 1.78
N LEU A 46 14.80 -1.27 1.25
CA LEU A 46 13.83 -0.35 1.83
C LEU A 46 12.54 -0.40 1.01
N VAL A 47 11.49 -0.92 1.62
CA VAL A 47 10.13 -0.81 1.09
C VAL A 47 9.55 0.53 1.51
N LYS A 48 9.15 1.34 0.53
CA LYS A 48 8.39 2.56 0.73
C LYS A 48 6.96 2.31 0.26
N TRP A 49 6.01 2.50 1.15
CA TRP A 49 4.60 2.55 0.80
C TRP A 49 4.06 3.95 1.04
N THR A 50 3.39 4.49 0.04
CA THR A 50 2.68 5.77 0.10
C THR A 50 1.26 5.57 -0.38
N CYS A 51 0.33 6.40 0.08
CA CYS A 51 -1.02 6.43 -0.43
C CYS A 51 -1.46 7.84 -0.78
N GLU A 52 -2.29 7.91 -1.82
CA GLU A 52 -3.07 9.07 -2.21
C GLU A 52 -4.53 8.73 -1.94
N TYR A 53 -5.27 9.63 -1.31
CA TYR A 53 -6.65 9.38 -0.95
C TYR A 53 -7.47 10.68 -0.97
N GLU A 54 -8.76 10.52 -1.24
CA GLU A 54 -9.75 11.58 -1.13
C GLU A 54 -10.80 11.17 -0.10
N ARG A 55 -11.00 11.97 0.93
CA ARG A 55 -11.95 11.67 2.01
C ARG A 55 -13.39 11.92 1.54
N VAL A 56 -14.34 11.09 1.97
CA VAL A 56 -15.77 11.33 1.66
C VAL A 56 -16.33 12.53 2.42
N SER A 57 -15.73 12.90 3.56
CA SER A 57 -16.04 14.10 4.35
C SER A 57 -14.84 14.52 5.21
N ASP A 58 -14.88 15.74 5.75
CA ASP A 58 -13.81 16.26 6.61
C ASP A 58 -13.68 15.53 7.95
N ASP A 59 -14.73 14.82 8.39
CA ASP A 59 -14.75 14.03 9.63
C ASP A 59 -13.96 12.73 9.51
N VAL A 60 -13.62 12.30 8.29
CA VAL A 60 -12.80 11.10 8.09
C VAL A 60 -11.36 11.43 8.46
N GLU A 61 -10.80 10.62 9.36
CA GLU A 61 -9.41 10.74 9.77
C GLU A 61 -8.43 10.30 8.66
N VAL A 62 -7.19 10.76 8.81
CA VAL A 62 -6.06 10.28 8.01
C VAL A 62 -5.89 8.76 8.23
N PRO A 63 -5.56 7.96 7.21
CA PRO A 63 -5.52 6.49 7.27
C PRO A 63 -4.35 5.90 8.10
N HIS A 64 -4.16 6.35 9.34
CA HIS A 64 -3.10 5.87 10.25
C HIS A 64 -3.18 4.37 10.52
N VAL A 65 -4.40 3.87 10.77
CA VAL A 65 -4.64 2.42 10.99
C VAL A 65 -4.21 1.60 9.77
N ILE A 66 -4.44 2.12 8.56
CA ILE A 66 -4.08 1.45 7.32
C ILE A 66 -2.56 1.43 7.16
N LYS A 67 -1.89 2.54 7.47
CA LYS A 67 -0.42 2.61 7.46
C LYS A 67 0.18 1.55 8.39
N ASP A 68 -0.33 1.42 9.61
CA ASP A 68 0.18 0.44 10.58
C ASP A 68 -0.06 -1.00 10.12
N PHE A 69 -1.24 -1.26 9.54
CA PHE A 69 -1.57 -2.53 8.91
C PHE A 69 -0.59 -2.87 7.78
N VAL A 70 -0.31 -1.92 6.88
CA VAL A 70 0.60 -2.11 5.75
C VAL A 70 2.02 -2.43 6.23
N VAL A 71 2.52 -1.71 7.24
CA VAL A 71 3.84 -1.96 7.82
C VAL A 71 3.92 -3.38 8.41
N LYS A 72 2.89 -3.79 9.16
CA LYS A 72 2.81 -5.14 9.71
C LYS A 72 2.81 -6.20 8.61
N ASN A 73 1.95 -6.03 7.60
CA ASN A 73 1.81 -6.97 6.49
C ASN A 73 3.13 -7.15 5.72
N PHE A 74 3.86 -6.07 5.44
CA PHE A 74 5.16 -6.19 4.75
C PHE A 74 6.22 -6.92 5.57
N LYS A 75 6.22 -6.77 6.90
CA LYS A 75 7.12 -7.54 7.77
C LYS A 75 6.80 -9.03 7.76
N GLU A 76 5.52 -9.38 7.82
CA GLU A 76 5.09 -10.78 7.76
C GLU A 76 5.45 -11.41 6.40
N VAL A 77 5.28 -10.67 5.30
CA VAL A 77 5.72 -11.12 3.97
C VAL A 77 7.24 -11.30 3.89
N ASP A 78 8.02 -10.39 4.46
CA ASP A 78 9.49 -10.47 4.50
C ASP A 78 9.95 -11.71 5.28
N GLU A 79 9.38 -11.94 6.46
CA GLU A 79 9.65 -13.15 7.27
C GLU A 79 9.29 -14.44 6.51
N LEU A 80 8.14 -14.47 5.84
CA LEU A 80 7.72 -15.62 5.03
C LEU A 80 8.66 -15.87 3.84
N ALA A 81 9.09 -14.79 3.16
CA ALA A 81 9.99 -14.89 2.01
C ALA A 81 11.40 -15.34 2.41
N LEU A 82 11.87 -14.97 3.60
CA LEU A 82 13.16 -15.42 4.14
C LEU A 82 13.13 -16.86 4.68
N ALA A 83 11.96 -17.37 5.02
CA ALA A 83 11.76 -18.74 5.50
C ALA A 83 11.58 -19.77 4.37
N ALA A 84 11.38 -19.33 3.12
CA ALA A 84 11.19 -20.16 1.93
C ALA A 84 12.51 -20.50 1.23
#